data_AF-A0A940T341-F1
#
_entry.id   AF-A0A940T341-F1
#
_cell.length_a   1.000
_cell.length_b   1.000
_cell.length_c   1.000
_cell.angle_alpha   90.00
_cell.angle_beta   90.00
_cell.angle_gamma   90.00
#
_symmetry.space_group_name_H-M   'P 1'
#
loop_
_entity.id
_entity.type
_entity.pdbx_description
1 polymer ?
#
loop_
_entity_poly.entity_id
_entity_poly.type
_entity_poly.pdbx_seq_one_letter_code
_entity_poly.pdbx_strand_id
1 'polypeptide(L)'
;MATQTTRVRWGAVALFVVLAYGLAWLAALPLWLSDLSAPSTQILSAILAPVMMLTPAIATIIVVFVMRAPRTHRARFLGLWPLRPAKRVVWLTVAALFGSIAIGFASVAVAALLGWVELDLVNFSGFVALNEAALPAGMEASVLPPAGLLIAVQIALMPIAAILPNSLLAFGEELGWRGWLLPALRPLGTWPALLLSGAIWGVWHAPLTLLGHNYGLFDWRGVALMTVNCVLWGVLFGWLRLRSGSVWPAVIAHGALNTTGGLVMLFAAVGSEVRVELVTVAGAAGWIVVALIVLVLTLTGQLRIQPELAPARNELPRNAPVRHDPEHNEPERTEPADNAPATTDL
;
A
#
# COMPACT_ATOMS: atom_id res chain seq x y z
N MET A 1 25.09 19.25 0.53
CA MET A 1 24.05 18.91 1.53
C MET A 1 22.78 19.65 1.17
N ALA A 2 21.87 19.01 0.42
CA ALA A 2 20.65 19.64 -0.06
C ALA A 2 19.49 19.41 0.92
N THR A 3 18.69 20.45 1.15
CA THR A 3 17.60 20.49 2.12
C THR A 3 16.40 19.66 1.65
N GLN A 4 16.27 18.46 2.22
CA GLN A 4 14.96 17.85 2.48
C GLN A 4 14.05 18.92 3.09
N THR A 5 12.75 18.93 2.79
CA THR A 5 11.80 19.81 3.51
C THR A 5 12.04 19.62 5.00
N THR A 6 12.59 20.62 5.68
CA THR A 6 13.09 20.48 7.05
C THR A 6 11.95 20.37 8.07
N ARG A 7 10.70 20.55 7.62
CA ARG A 7 9.50 20.55 8.44
C ARG A 7 8.34 19.88 7.75
N VAL A 8 7.51 19.21 8.54
CA VAL A 8 6.23 18.65 8.10
C VAL A 8 5.26 19.79 7.76
N ARG A 9 4.57 19.67 6.62
CA ARG A 9 3.50 20.59 6.24
C ARG A 9 2.18 20.13 6.86
N TRP A 10 2.00 20.38 8.16
CA TRP A 10 0.85 19.87 8.92
C TRP A 10 -0.52 20.21 8.31
N GLY A 11 -0.68 21.39 7.70
CA GLY A 11 -1.93 21.73 7.00
C GLY A 11 -2.26 20.79 5.84
N ALA A 12 -1.26 20.29 5.11
CA ALA A 12 -1.47 19.32 4.05
C ALA A 12 -1.79 17.92 4.61
N VAL A 13 -1.12 17.54 5.70
CA VAL A 13 -1.39 16.26 6.41
C VAL A 13 -2.80 16.26 6.97
N ALA A 14 -3.23 17.34 7.62
CA ALA A 14 -4.58 17.49 8.14
C ALA A 14 -5.62 17.42 7.00
N LEU A 15 -5.41 18.14 5.90
CA LEU A 15 -6.30 18.06 4.73
C LEU A 15 -6.41 16.64 4.19
N PHE A 16 -5.28 15.94 4.03
CA PHE A 16 -5.26 14.54 3.59
C PHE A 16 -6.05 13.64 4.53
N VAL A 17 -5.80 13.71 5.84
CA VAL A 17 -6.47 12.88 6.85
C VAL A 17 -7.97 13.14 6.87
N VAL A 18 -8.39 14.41 6.88
CA VAL A 18 -9.82 14.78 6.88
C VAL A 18 -10.51 14.27 5.63
N LEU A 19 -9.90 14.40 4.44
CA LEU A 19 -10.47 13.88 3.21
C LEU A 19 -10.54 12.35 3.20
N ALA A 20 -9.46 11.66 3.56
CA ALA A 20 -9.43 10.20 3.58
C ALA A 20 -10.44 9.62 4.56
N TYR A 21 -10.57 10.22 5.75
CA TYR A 21 -11.48 9.75 6.79
C TYR A 21 -12.93 10.13 6.46
N GLY A 22 -13.18 11.37 6.03
CA GLY A 22 -14.52 11.83 5.68
C GLY A 22 -15.12 11.02 4.52
N LEU A 23 -14.31 10.73 3.49
CA LEU A 23 -14.74 9.87 2.38
C LEU A 23 -14.94 8.41 2.80
N ALA A 24 -14.15 7.90 3.74
CA ALA A 24 -14.33 6.54 4.28
C ALA A 24 -15.62 6.40 5.09
N TRP A 25 -15.91 7.37 5.96
CA TRP A 25 -17.19 7.43 6.67
C TRP A 25 -18.37 7.57 5.71
N LEU A 26 -18.24 8.38 4.67
CA LEU A 26 -19.26 8.52 3.63
C LEU A 26 -19.48 7.21 2.87
N ALA A 27 -18.42 6.49 2.53
CA ALA A 27 -18.50 5.18 1.87
C ALA A 27 -19.17 4.12 2.76
N ALA A 28 -18.90 4.15 4.08
CA ALA A 28 -19.49 3.22 5.03
C ALA A 28 -20.90 3.62 5.50
N LEU A 29 -21.33 4.86 5.28
CA LEU A 29 -22.60 5.41 5.78
C LEU A 29 -23.82 4.52 5.47
N PRO A 30 -23.98 3.93 4.27
CA PRO A 30 -25.12 3.04 4.01
C PRO A 30 -25.19 1.84 4.97
N LEU A 31 -24.05 1.29 5.41
CA LEU A 31 -24.01 0.19 6.37
C LEU A 31 -24.47 0.62 7.76
N TRP A 32 -24.10 1.84 8.18
CA TRP A 32 -24.52 2.41 9.46
C TRP A 32 -26.02 2.69 9.54
N LEU A 33 -26.68 2.82 8.39
CA LEU A 33 -28.12 3.03 8.27
C LEU A 33 -28.90 1.75 7.98
N SER A 34 -28.21 0.62 7.82
CA SER A 34 -28.80 -0.67 7.45
C SER A 34 -28.90 -1.62 8.65
N ASP A 35 -29.81 -2.59 8.57
CA ASP A 35 -29.83 -3.71 9.50
C ASP A 35 -28.67 -4.67 9.19
N LEU A 36 -27.67 -4.73 10.08
CA LEU A 36 -26.48 -5.56 9.92
C LEU A 36 -26.78 -7.08 9.90
N SER A 37 -27.94 -7.51 10.42
CA SER A 37 -28.34 -8.91 10.41
C SER A 37 -28.89 -9.36 9.05
N ALA A 38 -29.29 -8.43 8.18
CA ALA A 38 -29.86 -8.74 6.89
C ALA A 38 -28.78 -9.28 5.92
N PRO A 39 -29.06 -10.36 5.15
CA PRO A 39 -28.14 -10.88 4.14
C PRO A 39 -27.75 -9.84 3.08
N SER A 40 -28.66 -8.92 2.72
CA SER A 40 -28.40 -7.81 1.81
C SER A 40 -27.29 -6.87 2.31
N THR A 41 -27.19 -6.69 3.63
CA THR A 41 -26.16 -5.83 4.24
C THR A 41 -24.78 -6.49 4.18
N GLN A 42 -24.69 -7.82 4.23
CA GLN A 42 -23.42 -8.54 4.04
C GLN A 42 -22.90 -8.36 2.61
N ILE A 43 -23.78 -8.47 1.61
CA ILE A 43 -23.45 -8.19 0.20
C ILE A 43 -23.01 -6.74 0.03
N LEU A 44 -23.74 -5.80 0.64
CA LEU A 44 -23.41 -4.37 0.60
C LEU A 44 -22.04 -4.10 1.23
N SER A 45 -21.71 -4.77 2.35
CA SER A 45 -20.40 -4.67 3.00
C SER A 45 -19.27 -5.14 2.08
N ALA A 46 -19.46 -6.25 1.37
CA ALA A 46 -18.49 -6.78 0.42
C ALA A 46 -18.21 -5.83 -0.77
N ILE A 47 -19.15 -4.95 -1.10
CA ILE A 47 -18.99 -3.93 -2.15
C ILE A 47 -18.37 -2.65 -1.59
N LEU A 48 -18.85 -2.18 -0.43
CA LEU A 48 -18.44 -0.89 0.13
C LEU A 48 -17.04 -0.93 0.76
N ALA A 49 -16.58 -2.07 1.28
CA ALA A 49 -15.22 -2.19 1.80
C ALA A 49 -14.15 -1.91 0.71
N PRO A 50 -14.19 -2.53 -0.49
CA PRO A 50 -13.33 -2.14 -1.62
C PRO A 50 -13.46 -0.68 -2.04
N VAL A 51 -14.66 -0.09 -2.02
CA VAL A 51 -14.87 1.33 -2.38
C VAL A 51 -14.17 2.23 -1.37
N MET A 52 -14.26 1.91 -0.07
CA MET A 52 -13.57 2.64 0.98
C MET A 52 -12.05 2.64 0.75
N MET A 53 -11.45 1.54 0.32
CA MET A 53 -10.01 1.44 0.01
C MET A 53 -9.51 2.47 -1.02
N LEU A 54 -10.39 3.04 -1.86
CA LEU A 54 -10.01 4.06 -2.84
C LEU A 54 -9.91 5.47 -2.24
N THR A 55 -10.44 5.69 -1.03
CA THR A 55 -10.54 7.01 -0.41
C THR A 55 -9.17 7.68 -0.12
N PRO A 56 -8.09 6.97 0.27
CA PRO A 56 -6.78 7.60 0.45
C PRO A 56 -6.15 8.05 -0.87
N ALA A 57 -6.39 7.32 -1.97
CA ALA A 57 -5.97 7.75 -3.31
C ALA A 57 -6.70 9.02 -3.75
N ILE A 58 -8.02 9.09 -3.55
CA ILE A 58 -8.81 10.30 -3.86
C ILE A 58 -8.30 11.49 -3.05
N ALA A 59 -8.07 11.31 -1.74
CA ALA A 59 -7.50 12.34 -0.87
C ALA A 59 -6.11 12.80 -1.37
N THR A 60 -5.25 11.86 -1.79
CA THR A 60 -3.92 12.16 -2.35
C THR A 60 -4.02 13.00 -3.61
N ILE A 61 -4.91 12.63 -4.53
CA ILE A 61 -5.13 13.35 -5.79
C ILE A 61 -5.51 14.80 -5.47
N ILE A 62 -6.50 15.01 -4.61
CA ILE A 62 -6.98 16.35 -4.21
C ILE A 62 -5.83 17.16 -3.59
N VAL A 63 -5.12 16.60 -2.61
CA VAL A 63 -4.04 17.31 -1.91
C VAL A 63 -2.90 17.67 -2.86
N VAL A 64 -2.51 16.77 -3.76
CA VAL A 64 -1.46 17.04 -4.76
C VAL A 64 -1.87 18.15 -5.74
N PHE A 65 -3.16 18.25 -6.09
CA PHE A 65 -3.68 19.34 -6.92
C PHE A 65 -3.75 20.67 -6.17
N VAL A 66 -4.33 20.69 -4.96
CA VAL A 66 -4.49 21.89 -4.13
C VAL A 66 -3.14 22.50 -3.77
N MET A 67 -2.14 21.66 -3.45
CA MET A 67 -0.82 22.09 -3.02
C MET A 67 0.10 22.54 -4.17
N ARG A 68 -0.41 22.58 -5.41
CA ARG A 68 0.32 22.94 -6.65
C ARG A 68 1.67 22.23 -6.80
N ALA A 69 1.74 20.95 -6.41
CA ALA A 69 2.96 20.17 -6.57
C ALA A 69 3.37 20.13 -8.07
N PRO A 70 4.64 20.39 -8.43
CA PRO A 70 5.09 20.41 -9.82
C PRO A 70 4.73 19.10 -10.55
N ARG A 71 4.02 19.19 -11.68
CA ARG A 71 3.51 18.02 -12.44
C ARG A 71 4.60 17.00 -12.76
N THR A 72 5.80 17.47 -13.06
CA THR A 72 6.96 16.65 -13.45
C THR A 72 7.54 15.79 -12.34
N HIS A 73 7.18 16.02 -11.07
CA HIS A 73 7.78 15.32 -9.92
C HIS A 73 6.78 14.48 -9.12
N ARG A 74 5.47 14.53 -9.46
CA ARG A 74 4.41 13.83 -8.71
C ARG A 74 4.60 12.31 -8.73
N ALA A 75 4.87 11.75 -9.91
CA ALA A 75 5.04 10.30 -10.05
C ALA A 75 6.25 9.78 -9.25
N ARG A 76 7.34 10.56 -9.18
CA ARG A 76 8.53 10.20 -8.40
C ARG A 76 8.29 10.32 -6.91
N PHE A 77 7.65 11.41 -6.48
CA PHE A 77 7.28 11.62 -5.08
C PHE A 77 6.37 10.49 -4.57
N LEU A 78 5.34 10.14 -5.35
CA LEU A 78 4.41 9.06 -5.04
C LEU A 78 5.03 7.65 -5.17
N GLY A 79 6.26 7.54 -5.68
CA GLY A 79 6.94 6.25 -5.88
C GLY A 79 6.36 5.41 -7.03
N LEU A 80 5.60 6.04 -7.94
CA LEU A 80 5.03 5.42 -9.13
C LEU A 80 6.09 5.23 -10.23
N TRP A 81 6.91 6.25 -10.45
CA TRP A 81 7.91 6.27 -11.53
C TRP A 81 9.03 7.30 -11.29
N PRO A 82 10.30 7.06 -11.65
CA PRO A 82 10.83 5.86 -12.31
C PRO A 82 11.15 4.73 -11.33
N LEU A 83 11.06 3.48 -11.81
CA LEU A 83 11.42 2.29 -11.06
C LEU A 83 12.95 2.12 -11.06
N ARG A 84 13.66 2.87 -10.21
CA ARG A 84 15.14 2.86 -10.18
C ARG A 84 15.69 2.60 -8.78
N PRO A 85 16.60 1.60 -8.62
CA PRO A 85 17.03 0.61 -9.62
C PRO A 85 15.94 -0.43 -9.92
N ALA A 86 15.63 -0.69 -11.20
CA ALA A 86 14.53 -1.57 -11.59
C ALA A 86 14.66 -2.99 -11.01
N LYS A 87 15.86 -3.57 -11.07
CA LYS A 87 16.16 -4.88 -10.47
C LYS A 87 15.81 -4.93 -8.98
N ARG A 88 16.11 -3.86 -8.23
CA ARG A 88 15.78 -3.79 -6.79
C ARG A 88 14.27 -3.74 -6.59
N VAL A 89 13.56 -2.92 -7.35
CA VAL A 89 12.10 -2.81 -7.25
C VAL A 89 11.45 -4.15 -7.55
N VAL A 90 11.82 -4.80 -8.66
CA VAL A 90 11.26 -6.10 -9.07
C VAL A 90 11.50 -7.17 -8.01
N TRP A 91 12.74 -7.35 -7.54
CA TRP A 91 13.02 -8.39 -6.55
C TRP A 91 12.42 -8.10 -5.17
N LEU A 92 12.31 -6.83 -4.77
CA LEU A 92 11.57 -6.47 -3.55
C LEU A 92 10.06 -6.68 -3.72
N THR A 93 9.50 -6.50 -4.91
CA THR A 93 8.09 -6.82 -5.18
C THR A 93 7.84 -8.33 -5.12
N VAL A 94 8.73 -9.14 -5.70
CA VAL A 94 8.65 -10.61 -5.61
C VAL A 94 8.79 -11.06 -4.15
N ALA A 95 9.77 -10.52 -3.43
CA ALA A 95 9.96 -10.82 -2.00
C ALA A 95 8.78 -10.34 -1.15
N ALA A 96 8.17 -9.20 -1.47
CA ALA A 96 6.97 -8.69 -0.82
C ALA A 96 5.77 -9.63 -1.01
N LEU A 97 5.55 -10.13 -2.23
CA LEU A 97 4.47 -11.05 -2.55
C LEU A 97 4.58 -12.34 -1.72
N PHE A 98 5.69 -13.08 -1.93
CA PHE A 98 5.87 -14.38 -1.27
C PHE A 98 6.16 -14.23 0.22
N GLY A 99 6.81 -13.15 0.63
CA GLY A 99 7.08 -12.84 2.04
C GLY A 99 5.80 -12.60 2.83
N SER A 100 4.86 -11.80 2.32
CA SER A 100 3.56 -11.60 2.98
C SER A 100 2.75 -12.90 3.07
N ILE A 101 2.75 -13.71 2.00
CA ILE A 101 2.09 -15.03 2.02
C ILE A 101 2.73 -15.94 3.09
N ALA A 102 4.07 -16.00 3.12
CA ALA A 102 4.80 -16.77 4.11
C ALA A 102 4.53 -16.28 5.55
N ILE A 103 4.38 -14.97 5.77
CA ILE A 103 3.96 -14.42 7.07
C ILE A 103 2.58 -14.95 7.45
N GLY A 104 1.63 -15.04 6.51
CA GLY A 104 0.32 -15.65 6.75
C GLY A 104 0.44 -17.09 7.27
N PHE A 105 1.20 -17.94 6.58
CA PHE A 105 1.43 -19.33 7.02
C PHE A 105 2.16 -19.40 8.36
N ALA A 106 3.17 -18.56 8.57
CA ALA A 106 3.88 -18.47 9.84
C ALA A 106 2.95 -18.02 10.99
N SER A 107 1.96 -17.17 10.70
CA SER A 107 0.96 -16.73 11.68
C SER A 107 0.09 -17.92 12.12
N VAL A 108 -0.38 -18.74 11.17
CA VAL A 108 -1.13 -19.97 11.49
C VAL A 108 -0.28 -20.93 12.32
N ALA A 109 0.99 -21.11 11.97
CA ALA A 109 1.91 -21.96 12.72
C ALA A 109 2.13 -21.45 14.16
N VAL A 110 2.34 -20.14 14.34
CA VAL A 110 2.47 -19.53 15.68
C VAL A 110 1.19 -19.71 16.50
N ALA A 111 0.02 -19.50 15.90
CA ALA A 111 -1.26 -19.69 16.59
C ALA A 111 -1.43 -21.14 17.09
N ALA A 112 -1.06 -22.12 16.27
CA ALA A 112 -1.10 -23.54 16.65
C ALA A 112 -0.07 -23.89 17.72
N LEU A 113 1.17 -23.39 17.59
CA LEU A 113 2.24 -23.63 18.58
C LEU A 113 1.91 -23.06 19.96
N LEU A 114 1.16 -21.95 20.01
CA LEU A 114 0.70 -21.34 21.27
C LEU A 114 -0.62 -21.95 21.78
N GLY A 115 -1.17 -22.95 21.09
CA GLY A 115 -2.42 -23.61 21.48
C GLY A 115 -3.65 -22.72 21.35
N TRP A 116 -3.60 -21.66 20.53
CA TRP A 116 -4.74 -20.76 20.30
C TRP A 116 -5.71 -21.29 19.25
N VAL A 117 -5.29 -22.25 18.44
CA VAL A 117 -6.12 -22.95 17.44
C VAL A 117 -5.66 -24.39 17.31
N GLU A 118 -6.60 -25.31 17.22
CA GLU A 118 -6.32 -26.69 16.85
C GLU A 118 -6.40 -26.84 15.32
N LEU A 119 -5.37 -27.46 14.73
CA LEU A 119 -5.30 -27.66 13.27
C LEU A 119 -5.63 -29.10 12.91
N ASP A 120 -6.47 -29.27 11.89
CA ASP A 120 -6.73 -30.55 11.24
C ASP A 120 -6.16 -30.54 9.82
N LEU A 121 -4.94 -31.03 9.69
CA LEU A 121 -4.18 -31.05 8.43
C LEU A 121 -4.44 -32.31 7.58
N VAL A 122 -5.28 -33.23 8.07
CA VAL A 122 -5.55 -34.52 7.42
C VAL A 122 -6.94 -34.51 6.81
N ASN A 123 -7.96 -34.22 7.61
CA ASN A 123 -9.35 -34.25 7.17
C ASN A 123 -9.89 -32.85 6.84
N PHE A 124 -9.22 -31.79 7.30
CA PHE A 124 -9.66 -30.40 7.15
C PHE A 124 -11.10 -30.21 7.65
N SER A 125 -11.45 -30.84 8.77
CA SER A 125 -12.81 -30.96 9.29
C SER A 125 -13.55 -29.62 9.44
N GLY A 126 -12.87 -28.57 9.93
CA GLY A 126 -13.49 -27.25 10.04
C GLY A 126 -13.76 -26.60 8.68
N PHE A 127 -12.86 -26.78 7.72
CA PHE A 127 -13.06 -26.31 6.34
C PHE A 127 -14.21 -27.06 5.67
N VAL A 128 -14.29 -28.39 5.83
CA VAL A 128 -15.39 -29.21 5.31
C VAL A 128 -16.73 -28.72 5.88
N ALA A 129 -16.83 -28.61 7.21
CA ALA A 129 -18.05 -28.15 7.87
C ALA A 129 -18.49 -26.75 7.40
N LEU A 130 -17.54 -25.83 7.19
CA LEU A 130 -17.84 -24.48 6.70
C LEU A 130 -18.40 -24.50 5.27
N ASN A 131 -17.83 -25.31 4.37
CA ASN A 131 -18.30 -25.41 2.99
C ASN A 131 -19.65 -26.12 2.89
N GLU A 132 -19.88 -27.16 3.70
CA GLU A 132 -21.17 -27.85 3.78
C GLU A 132 -22.27 -26.90 4.29
N ALA A 133 -21.98 -26.09 5.31
CA ALA A 133 -22.91 -25.09 5.83
C ALA A 133 -23.24 -23.98 4.82
N ALA A 134 -22.39 -23.77 3.81
CA ALA A 134 -22.60 -22.78 2.75
C ALA A 134 -23.40 -23.33 1.55
N LEU A 135 -23.73 -24.63 1.53
CA LEU A 135 -24.52 -25.22 0.46
C LEU A 135 -25.98 -24.74 0.51
N PRO A 136 -26.61 -24.48 -0.65
CA PRO A 136 -28.06 -24.29 -0.74
C PRO A 136 -28.83 -25.48 -0.17
N ALA A 137 -30.00 -25.20 0.41
CA ALA A 137 -30.87 -26.23 0.95
C ALA A 137 -31.19 -27.31 -0.10
N GLY A 138 -30.98 -28.58 0.26
CA GLY A 138 -31.24 -29.73 -0.60
C GLY A 138 -30.06 -30.19 -1.46
N MET A 139 -28.89 -29.52 -1.39
CA MET A 139 -27.65 -30.07 -1.95
C MET A 139 -26.87 -30.88 -0.92
N GLU A 140 -26.37 -32.04 -1.36
CA GLU A 140 -25.53 -32.89 -0.54
C GLU A 140 -24.05 -32.48 -0.62
N ALA A 141 -23.31 -32.74 0.46
CA ALA A 141 -21.86 -32.53 0.54
C ALA A 141 -21.07 -33.32 -0.53
N SER A 142 -21.63 -34.41 -1.04
CA SER A 142 -21.04 -35.27 -2.09
C SER A 142 -20.76 -34.52 -3.42
N VAL A 143 -21.40 -33.36 -3.63
CA VAL A 143 -21.18 -32.50 -4.80
C VAL A 143 -19.88 -31.70 -4.69
N LEU A 144 -19.36 -31.49 -3.47
CA LEU A 144 -18.13 -30.73 -3.26
C LEU A 144 -16.90 -31.56 -3.64
N PRO A 145 -15.91 -30.96 -4.34
CA PRO A 145 -14.63 -31.62 -4.54
C PRO A 145 -13.93 -31.92 -3.20
N PRO A 146 -12.98 -32.89 -3.17
CA PRO A 146 -12.24 -33.20 -1.96
C PRO A 146 -11.58 -31.97 -1.34
N ALA A 147 -11.72 -31.80 -0.02
CA ALA A 147 -11.24 -30.62 0.69
C ALA A 147 -9.75 -30.31 0.43
N GLY A 148 -8.90 -31.34 0.42
CA GLY A 148 -7.49 -31.19 0.11
C GLY A 148 -7.21 -30.61 -1.27
N LEU A 149 -8.03 -30.95 -2.29
CA LEU A 149 -7.92 -30.36 -3.62
C LEU A 149 -8.35 -28.89 -3.62
N LEU A 150 -9.46 -28.56 -2.96
CA LEU A 150 -9.94 -27.18 -2.85
C LEU A 150 -8.91 -26.29 -2.15
N ILE A 151 -8.33 -26.76 -1.04
CA ILE A 151 -7.28 -26.04 -0.30
C ILE A 151 -6.02 -25.90 -1.16
N ALA A 152 -5.57 -26.97 -1.83
CA ALA A 152 -4.41 -26.90 -2.70
C ALA A 152 -4.59 -25.89 -3.84
N VAL A 153 -5.77 -25.85 -4.46
CA VAL A 153 -6.11 -24.86 -5.48
C VAL A 153 -6.14 -23.45 -4.89
N GLN A 154 -6.75 -23.24 -3.72
CA GLN A 154 -6.77 -21.92 -3.06
C GLN A 154 -5.35 -21.42 -2.77
N ILE A 155 -4.47 -22.28 -2.22
CA ILE A 155 -3.07 -21.94 -1.95
C ILE A 155 -2.31 -21.64 -3.25
N ALA A 156 -2.49 -22.45 -4.30
CA ALA A 156 -1.85 -22.24 -5.59
C ALA A 156 -2.29 -20.93 -6.26
N LEU A 157 -3.55 -20.52 -6.06
CA LEU A 157 -4.10 -19.27 -6.58
C LEU A 157 -3.80 -18.05 -5.70
N MET A 158 -3.28 -18.20 -4.48
CA MET A 158 -2.98 -17.06 -3.60
C MET A 158 -2.09 -15.99 -4.25
N PRO A 159 -0.97 -16.31 -4.92
CA PRO A 159 -0.15 -15.28 -5.57
C PRO A 159 -0.92 -14.53 -6.66
N ILE A 160 -1.81 -15.22 -7.38
CA ILE A 160 -2.67 -14.62 -8.41
C ILE A 160 -3.67 -13.69 -7.74
N ALA A 161 -4.42 -14.16 -6.74
CA ALA A 161 -5.39 -13.37 -5.97
C ALA A 161 -4.76 -12.14 -5.30
N ALA A 162 -3.51 -12.26 -4.83
CA ALA A 162 -2.74 -11.18 -4.25
C ALA A 162 -2.44 -10.09 -5.28
N ILE A 163 -2.00 -10.44 -6.49
CA ILE A 163 -1.73 -9.49 -7.58
C ILE A 163 -3.04 -8.93 -8.14
N LEU A 164 -4.02 -9.78 -8.41
CA LEU A 164 -5.35 -9.43 -8.92
C LEU A 164 -6.41 -10.32 -8.25
N PRO A 165 -7.40 -9.74 -7.54
CA PRO A 165 -7.75 -8.31 -7.52
C PRO A 165 -7.11 -7.51 -6.38
N ASN A 166 -6.50 -8.14 -5.37
CA ASN A 166 -6.22 -7.47 -4.10
C ASN A 166 -5.24 -6.29 -4.21
N SER A 167 -4.19 -6.41 -5.02
CA SER A 167 -3.23 -5.31 -5.20
C SER A 167 -3.81 -4.11 -5.95
N LEU A 168 -4.84 -4.32 -6.78
CA LEU A 168 -5.54 -3.21 -7.43
C LEU A 168 -6.30 -2.35 -6.42
N LEU A 169 -6.96 -3.00 -5.45
CA LEU A 169 -7.65 -2.31 -4.37
C LEU A 169 -6.65 -1.69 -3.38
N ALA A 170 -5.63 -2.46 -2.99
CA ALA A 170 -4.57 -1.99 -2.10
C ALA A 170 -3.77 -0.83 -2.69
N PHE A 171 -3.71 -0.68 -4.02
CA PHE A 171 -3.14 0.51 -4.65
C PHE A 171 -3.85 1.80 -4.24
N GLY A 172 -5.18 1.76 -4.09
CA GLY A 172 -5.97 2.90 -3.62
C GLY A 172 -5.51 3.40 -2.24
N GLU A 173 -5.20 2.47 -1.35
CA GLU A 173 -4.70 2.77 -0.02
C GLU A 173 -3.23 3.18 -0.02
N GLU A 174 -2.38 2.36 -0.63
CA GLU A 174 -0.92 2.53 -0.58
C GLU A 174 -0.47 3.79 -1.32
N LEU A 175 -1.21 4.26 -2.32
CA LEU A 175 -0.96 5.57 -2.94
C LEU A 175 -1.06 6.71 -1.91
N GLY A 176 -2.02 6.61 -0.99
CA GLY A 176 -2.16 7.56 0.12
C GLY A 176 -1.15 7.33 1.22
N TRP A 177 -1.07 6.12 1.77
CA TRP A 177 -0.27 5.84 2.95
C TRP A 177 1.24 5.88 2.67
N ARG A 178 1.71 5.11 1.70
CA ARG A 178 3.14 4.96 1.38
C ARG A 178 3.56 5.90 0.24
N GLY A 179 2.65 6.24 -0.65
CA GLY A 179 2.89 7.17 -1.74
C GLY A 179 2.97 8.63 -1.27
N TRP A 180 2.06 9.08 -0.39
CA TRP A 180 1.97 10.49 -0.01
C TRP A 180 2.26 10.77 1.47
N LEU A 181 1.54 10.12 2.39
CA LEU A 181 1.58 10.43 3.83
C LEU A 181 2.95 10.14 4.44
N LEU A 182 3.49 8.93 4.20
CA LEU A 182 4.80 8.56 4.72
C LEU A 182 5.90 9.54 4.26
N PRO A 183 6.07 9.86 2.96
CA PRO A 183 6.97 10.92 2.51
C PRO A 183 6.72 12.29 3.16
N ALA A 184 5.46 12.69 3.36
CA ALA A 184 5.12 13.96 4.01
C ALA A 184 5.54 14.01 5.51
N LEU A 185 5.54 12.87 6.19
CA LEU A 185 5.94 12.72 7.59
C LEU A 185 7.45 12.47 7.79
N ARG A 186 8.20 12.15 6.72
CA ARG A 186 9.66 11.92 6.75
C ARG A 186 10.50 12.98 7.48
N PRO A 187 10.15 14.28 7.48
CA PRO A 187 10.90 15.26 8.26
C PRO A 187 10.96 14.99 9.77
N LEU A 188 10.06 14.15 10.31
CA LEU A 188 10.09 13.70 11.71
C LEU A 188 11.15 12.62 11.98
N GLY A 189 11.82 12.11 10.93
CA GLY A 189 12.70 10.95 11.00
C GLY A 189 11.97 9.64 10.67
N THR A 190 12.72 8.54 10.65
CA THR A 190 12.20 7.24 10.17
C THR A 190 11.14 6.64 11.06
N TRP A 191 11.43 6.47 12.34
CA TRP A 191 10.51 5.83 13.25
C TRP A 191 9.23 6.63 13.48
N PRO A 192 9.29 7.95 13.78
CA PRO A 192 8.06 8.72 13.95
C PRO A 192 7.19 8.73 12.70
N ALA A 193 7.79 8.82 11.50
CA ALA A 193 7.03 8.79 10.26
C ALA A 193 6.34 7.44 10.02
N LEU A 194 7.03 6.31 10.27
CA LEU A 194 6.47 4.98 10.10
C LEU A 194 5.34 4.70 11.11
N LEU A 195 5.58 5.01 12.39
CA LEU A 195 4.61 4.77 13.46
C LEU A 195 3.36 5.65 13.31
N LEU A 196 3.55 6.95 13.04
CA LEU A 196 2.41 7.86 12.85
C LEU A 196 1.62 7.54 11.57
N SER A 197 2.30 7.20 10.48
CA SER A 197 1.61 6.75 9.26
C SER A 197 0.80 5.49 9.49
N GLY A 198 1.34 4.52 10.23
CA GLY A 198 0.64 3.29 10.59
C GLY A 198 -0.55 3.53 11.52
N ALA A 199 -0.42 4.42 12.50
CA ALA A 199 -1.49 4.79 13.40
C ALA A 199 -2.66 5.49 12.68
N ILE A 200 -2.34 6.44 11.78
CA ILE A 200 -3.34 7.12 10.94
C ILE A 200 -4.04 6.09 10.02
N TRP A 201 -3.31 5.15 9.45
CA TRP A 201 -3.91 4.08 8.64
C TRP A 201 -4.81 3.16 9.48
N GLY A 202 -4.40 2.85 10.71
CA GLY A 202 -5.17 2.06 11.66
C GLY A 202 -6.53 2.67 12.02
N VAL A 203 -6.52 3.92 12.47
CA VAL A 203 -7.74 4.63 12.87
C VAL A 203 -8.67 4.89 11.69
N TRP A 204 -8.13 5.01 10.47
CA TRP A 204 -8.93 5.16 9.25
C TRP A 204 -9.91 4.00 9.02
N HIS A 205 -9.63 2.80 9.55
CA HIS A 205 -10.52 1.64 9.45
C HIS A 205 -11.75 1.71 10.38
N ALA A 206 -11.86 2.71 11.25
CA ALA A 206 -12.93 2.83 12.23
C ALA A 206 -14.36 2.68 11.67
N PRO A 207 -14.74 3.26 10.52
CA PRO A 207 -16.11 3.19 10.02
C PRO A 207 -16.63 1.76 9.83
N LEU A 208 -15.78 0.83 9.38
CA LEU A 208 -16.16 -0.57 9.18
C LEU A 208 -15.83 -1.43 10.40
N THR A 209 -14.72 -1.14 11.06
CA THR A 209 -14.28 -1.94 12.22
C THR A 209 -15.25 -1.83 13.39
N LEU A 210 -15.86 -0.65 13.60
CA LEU A 210 -16.92 -0.46 14.60
C LEU A 210 -18.22 -1.21 14.28
N LEU A 211 -18.39 -1.66 13.03
CA LEU A 211 -19.47 -2.54 12.60
C LEU A 211 -19.07 -4.03 12.66
N GLY A 212 -18.00 -4.36 13.39
CA GLY A 212 -17.52 -5.74 13.55
C GLY A 212 -16.62 -6.24 12.41
N HIS A 213 -16.30 -5.43 11.40
CA HIS A 213 -15.40 -5.84 10.34
C HIS A 213 -13.99 -6.19 10.89
N ASN A 214 -13.36 -7.23 10.32
CA ASN A 214 -12.08 -7.85 10.73
C ASN A 214 -12.03 -8.54 12.09
N TYR A 215 -12.70 -8.06 13.14
CA TYR A 215 -12.54 -8.62 14.50
C TYR A 215 -13.84 -9.14 15.13
N GLY A 216 -15.00 -8.89 14.54
CA GLY A 216 -16.30 -9.21 15.15
C GLY A 216 -16.62 -8.37 16.40
N LEU A 217 -15.87 -7.28 16.65
CA LEU A 217 -16.05 -6.40 17.80
C LEU A 217 -16.76 -5.10 17.38
N PHE A 218 -17.89 -4.79 18.01
CA PHE A 218 -18.72 -3.62 17.70
C PHE A 218 -18.38 -2.39 18.57
N ASP A 219 -17.11 -2.26 18.97
CA ASP A 219 -16.66 -1.19 19.85
C ASP A 219 -15.21 -0.75 19.55
N TRP A 220 -14.70 0.19 20.35
CA TRP A 220 -13.39 0.79 20.19
C TRP A 220 -12.24 -0.22 20.25
N ARG A 221 -12.43 -1.40 20.86
CA ARG A 221 -11.38 -2.44 20.97
C ARG A 221 -10.99 -2.95 19.59
N GLY A 222 -11.96 -3.14 18.70
CA GLY A 222 -11.69 -3.52 17.30
C GLY A 222 -10.79 -2.49 16.60
N VAL A 223 -11.07 -1.20 16.79
CA VAL A 223 -10.27 -0.11 16.22
C VAL A 223 -8.86 -0.07 16.82
N ALA A 224 -8.73 -0.34 18.12
CA ALA A 224 -7.43 -0.43 18.79
C ALA A 224 -6.59 -1.59 18.23
N LEU A 225 -7.17 -2.78 18.10
CA LEU A 225 -6.51 -3.94 17.49
C LEU A 225 -6.09 -3.66 16.05
N MET A 226 -7.00 -3.07 15.25
CA MET A 226 -6.68 -2.64 13.89
C MET A 226 -5.53 -1.63 13.84
N THR A 227 -5.49 -0.71 14.81
CA THR A 227 -4.42 0.28 14.87
C THR A 227 -3.07 -0.36 15.16
N VAL A 228 -3.00 -1.32 16.08
CA VAL A 228 -1.77 -2.10 16.33
C VAL A 228 -1.35 -2.85 15.07
N ASN A 229 -2.30 -3.53 14.41
CA ASN A 229 -2.06 -4.25 13.16
C ASN A 229 -1.48 -3.33 12.07
N CYS A 230 -2.13 -2.19 11.82
CA CYS A 230 -1.69 -1.21 10.83
C CYS A 230 -0.38 -0.52 11.19
N VAL A 231 0.00 -0.41 12.47
CA VAL A 231 1.32 0.09 12.86
C VAL A 231 2.41 -0.93 12.49
N LEU A 232 2.21 -2.21 12.81
CA LEU A 232 3.20 -3.27 12.54
C LEU A 232 3.39 -3.49 11.03
N TRP A 233 2.31 -3.74 10.29
CA TRP A 233 2.35 -3.81 8.82
C TRP A 233 2.71 -2.46 8.19
N GLY A 234 2.33 -1.37 8.86
CA GLY A 234 2.79 0.01 8.69
C GLY A 234 4.28 0.12 8.43
N VAL A 235 5.04 -0.35 9.42
CA VAL A 235 6.50 -0.34 9.44
C VAL A 235 7.05 -1.21 8.31
N LEU A 236 6.51 -2.41 8.08
CA LEU A 236 7.01 -3.32 7.04
C LEU A 236 6.81 -2.75 5.62
N PHE A 237 5.61 -2.28 5.30
CA PHE A 237 5.32 -1.67 3.99
C PHE A 237 6.05 -0.33 3.82
N GLY A 238 6.16 0.44 4.90
CA GLY A 238 6.96 1.65 4.92
C GLY A 238 8.44 1.34 4.67
N TRP A 239 8.99 0.28 5.25
CA TRP A 239 10.34 -0.20 4.94
C TRP A 239 10.47 -0.58 3.46
N LEU A 240 9.52 -1.31 2.88
CA LEU A 240 9.53 -1.64 1.44
C LEU A 240 9.54 -0.37 0.58
N ARG A 241 8.71 0.62 0.92
CA ARG A 241 8.63 1.93 0.23
C ARG A 241 9.95 2.70 0.34
N LEU A 242 10.54 2.74 1.52
CA LEU A 242 11.80 3.44 1.77
C LEU A 242 12.95 2.68 1.13
N ARG A 243 13.04 1.37 1.21
CA ARG A 243 14.15 0.58 0.65
C ARG A 243 14.18 0.59 -0.88
N SER A 244 13.00 0.51 -1.50
CA SER A 244 12.84 0.44 -2.96
C SER A 244 12.78 1.79 -3.64
N GLY A 245 12.34 2.85 -2.94
CA GLY A 245 11.99 4.12 -3.57
C GLY A 245 10.67 4.06 -4.37
N SER A 246 9.95 2.94 -4.34
CA SER A 246 8.71 2.72 -5.09
C SER A 246 7.56 2.27 -4.19
N VAL A 247 6.32 2.57 -4.60
CA VAL A 247 5.12 2.14 -3.88
C VAL A 247 4.73 0.69 -4.22
N TRP A 248 5.11 0.18 -5.39
CA TRP A 248 4.67 -1.13 -5.89
C TRP A 248 4.99 -2.33 -4.99
N PRO A 249 6.18 -2.42 -4.34
CA PRO A 249 6.42 -3.51 -3.39
C PRO A 249 5.44 -3.47 -2.20
N ALA A 250 5.08 -2.28 -1.71
CA ALA A 250 4.10 -2.14 -0.63
C ALA A 250 2.67 -2.49 -1.08
N VAL A 251 2.28 -2.06 -2.30
CA VAL A 251 1.00 -2.42 -2.93
C VAL A 251 0.81 -3.93 -3.00
N ILE A 252 1.85 -4.63 -3.48
CA ILE A 252 1.81 -6.09 -3.66
C ILE A 252 1.86 -6.81 -2.31
N ALA A 253 2.67 -6.33 -1.36
CA ALA A 253 2.69 -6.86 0.00
C ALA A 253 1.32 -6.73 0.70
N HIS A 254 0.63 -5.60 0.51
CA HIS A 254 -0.69 -5.35 1.05
C HIS A 254 -1.75 -6.24 0.37
N GLY A 255 -1.72 -6.37 -0.96
CA GLY A 255 -2.61 -7.30 -1.66
C GLY A 255 -2.43 -8.76 -1.21
N ALA A 256 -1.18 -9.16 -0.95
CA ALA A 256 -0.85 -10.47 -0.38
C ALA A 256 -1.35 -10.63 1.06
N LEU A 257 -1.19 -9.60 1.92
CA LEU A 257 -1.74 -9.59 3.28
C LEU A 257 -3.25 -9.85 3.27
N ASN A 258 -4.00 -9.11 2.43
CA ASN A 258 -5.45 -9.26 2.32
C ASN A 258 -5.86 -10.68 1.89
N THR A 259 -5.07 -11.29 0.99
CA THR A 259 -5.30 -12.68 0.53
C THR A 259 -5.11 -13.68 1.67
N THR A 260 -4.21 -13.41 2.63
CA THR A 260 -3.94 -14.30 3.78
C THR A 260 -4.87 -14.10 4.98
N GLY A 261 -5.79 -13.12 4.93
CA GLY A 261 -6.63 -12.76 6.08
C GLY A 261 -7.41 -13.95 6.68
N GLY A 262 -7.95 -14.81 5.83
CA GLY A 262 -8.71 -16.00 6.22
C GLY A 262 -7.92 -17.31 6.24
N LEU A 263 -6.59 -17.28 6.10
CA LEU A 263 -5.78 -18.50 5.88
C LEU A 263 -5.93 -19.56 6.99
N VAL A 264 -6.13 -19.14 8.24
CA VAL A 264 -6.34 -20.05 9.38
C VAL A 264 -7.59 -20.94 9.20
N MET A 265 -8.62 -20.44 8.52
CA MET A 265 -9.87 -21.17 8.31
C MET A 265 -9.72 -22.39 7.40
N LEU A 266 -8.64 -22.45 6.60
CA LEU A 266 -8.37 -23.62 5.76
C LEU A 266 -7.90 -24.82 6.58
N PHE A 267 -7.37 -24.59 7.78
CA PHE A 267 -6.69 -25.62 8.56
C PHE A 267 -7.28 -25.82 9.95
N ALA A 268 -8.16 -24.94 10.43
CA ALA A 268 -8.79 -25.08 11.73
C ALA A 268 -9.61 -26.38 11.83
N ALA A 269 -9.44 -27.11 12.92
CA ALA A 269 -10.24 -28.27 13.24
C ALA A 269 -11.69 -27.87 13.59
N VAL A 270 -12.65 -28.75 13.31
CA VAL A 270 -14.03 -28.52 13.73
C VAL A 270 -14.11 -28.40 15.26
N GLY A 271 -14.86 -27.42 15.76
CA GLY A 271 -14.97 -27.14 17.19
C GLY A 271 -13.84 -26.32 17.80
N SER A 272 -12.74 -26.05 17.07
CA SER A 272 -11.73 -25.10 17.51
C SER A 272 -12.29 -23.68 17.51
N GLU A 273 -12.14 -22.95 18.61
CA GLU A 273 -12.50 -21.54 18.66
C GLU A 273 -11.54 -20.71 17.80
N VAL A 274 -12.06 -20.03 16.76
CA VAL A 274 -11.27 -19.13 15.91
C VAL A 274 -11.41 -17.70 16.45
N ARG A 275 -10.55 -17.36 17.41
CA ARG A 275 -10.46 -16.00 17.95
C ARG A 275 -9.62 -15.12 17.04
N VAL A 276 -10.28 -14.34 16.19
CA VAL A 276 -9.64 -13.59 15.09
C VAL A 276 -8.50 -12.70 15.56
N GLU A 277 -8.67 -12.05 16.71
CA GLU A 277 -7.69 -11.19 17.35
C GLU A 277 -6.41 -11.91 17.81
N LEU A 278 -6.44 -13.24 17.94
CA LEU A 278 -5.30 -14.07 18.30
C LEU A 278 -4.68 -14.78 17.10
N VAL A 279 -5.51 -15.46 16.29
CA VAL A 279 -5.03 -16.53 15.41
C VAL A 279 -4.76 -16.10 13.96
N THR A 280 -5.26 -14.93 13.56
CA THR A 280 -5.10 -14.45 12.17
C THR A 280 -3.80 -13.68 11.97
N VAL A 281 -3.46 -13.45 10.70
CA VAL A 281 -2.35 -12.57 10.29
C VAL A 281 -2.55 -11.10 10.73
N ALA A 282 -3.80 -10.71 10.98
CA ALA A 282 -4.15 -9.40 11.53
C ALA A 282 -4.22 -9.38 13.07
N GLY A 283 -4.13 -10.55 13.71
CA GLY A 283 -4.15 -10.73 15.16
C GLY A 283 -2.76 -10.97 15.76
N ALA A 284 -2.73 -11.33 17.05
CA ALA A 284 -1.51 -11.48 17.84
C ALA A 284 -0.48 -12.42 17.22
N ALA A 285 -0.91 -13.52 16.59
CA ALA A 285 0.01 -14.46 15.94
C ALA A 285 0.76 -13.81 14.77
N GLY A 286 0.05 -13.08 13.90
CA GLY A 286 0.69 -12.29 12.84
C GLY A 286 1.57 -11.16 13.39
N TRP A 287 1.14 -10.51 14.46
CA TRP A 287 1.92 -9.45 15.10
C TRP A 287 3.26 -9.94 15.63
N ILE A 288 3.30 -11.14 16.23
CA ILE A 288 4.54 -11.77 16.68
C ILE A 288 5.49 -11.95 15.50
N VAL A 289 5.02 -12.53 14.39
CA VAL A 289 5.83 -12.77 13.19
C VAL A 289 6.36 -11.45 12.60
N VAL A 290 5.49 -10.46 12.41
CA VAL A 290 5.86 -9.16 11.84
C VAL A 290 6.80 -8.40 12.78
N ALA A 291 6.56 -8.42 14.09
CA ALA A 291 7.44 -7.78 15.08
C ALA A 291 8.84 -8.38 15.06
N LEU A 292 8.98 -9.70 14.94
CA LEU A 292 10.27 -10.37 14.78
C LEU A 292 10.98 -9.94 13.49
N ILE A 293 10.26 -9.85 12.37
CA ILE A 293 10.83 -9.36 11.10
C ILE A 293 11.29 -7.89 11.25
N VAL A 294 10.46 -7.03 11.83
CA VAL A 294 10.80 -5.62 12.10
C VAL A 294 12.02 -5.51 13.00
N LEU A 295 12.13 -6.36 14.04
CA LEU A 295 13.30 -6.42 14.91
C LEU A 295 14.55 -6.78 14.11
N VAL A 296 14.51 -7.84 13.29
CA VAL A 296 15.63 -8.24 12.44
C VAL A 296 16.04 -7.13 11.47
N LEU A 297 15.08 -6.49 10.80
CA LEU A 297 15.33 -5.35 9.90
C LEU A 297 15.99 -4.18 10.64
N THR A 298 15.61 -3.95 11.89
CA THR A 298 16.16 -2.89 12.74
C THR A 298 17.60 -3.21 13.16
N LEU A 299 17.84 -4.41 13.69
CA LEU A 299 19.15 -4.87 14.16
C LEU A 299 20.17 -4.94 13.01
N THR A 300 19.73 -5.34 11.81
CA THR A 300 20.56 -5.35 10.59
C THR A 300 20.71 -3.98 9.93
N GLY A 301 20.15 -2.91 10.51
CA GLY A 301 20.30 -1.55 10.02
C GLY A 301 19.58 -1.25 8.71
N GLN A 302 18.65 -2.11 8.26
CA GLN A 302 17.96 -1.98 6.97
C GLN A 302 17.03 -0.76 6.90
N LEU A 303 16.68 -0.16 8.04
CA LEU A 303 15.90 1.09 8.14
C LEU A 303 16.75 2.37 8.08
N ARG A 304 18.10 2.26 8.12
CA ARG A 304 19.01 3.42 8.10
C ARG A 304 19.27 3.96 6.69
N ILE A 305 19.32 3.08 5.68
CA ILE A 305 19.68 3.45 4.30
C ILE A 305 18.42 3.79 3.53
N GLN A 306 18.30 5.04 3.07
CA GLN A 306 17.10 5.50 2.39
C GLN A 306 17.44 6.29 1.11
N PRO A 307 16.88 5.90 -0.04
CA PRO A 307 16.97 6.63 -1.28
C PRO A 307 16.22 7.95 -1.17
N GLU A 308 16.68 8.93 -1.93
CA GLU A 308 16.05 10.24 -2.00
C GLU A 308 14.70 10.14 -2.74
N LEU A 309 13.62 10.47 -2.06
CA LEU A 309 12.25 10.29 -2.55
C LEU A 309 11.82 11.36 -3.57
N ALA A 310 12.54 12.49 -3.64
CA ALA A 310 12.41 13.53 -4.66
C ALA A 310 13.72 14.35 -4.74
N PRO A 311 14.17 14.81 -5.93
CA PRO A 311 15.34 15.66 -6.03
C PRO A 311 15.06 17.03 -5.40
N ALA A 312 16.08 17.62 -4.78
CA ALA A 312 15.99 18.98 -4.27
C ALA A 312 15.61 19.96 -5.39
N ARG A 313 14.77 20.95 -5.07
CA ARG A 313 14.31 22.01 -6.00
C ARG A 313 15.46 22.79 -6.70
N ASN A 314 16.70 22.60 -6.24
CA ASN A 314 17.92 23.22 -6.75
C ASN A 314 18.62 22.41 -7.86
N GLU A 315 18.13 21.22 -8.24
CA GLU A 315 18.63 20.47 -9.42
C GLU A 315 17.92 20.86 -10.73
N LEU A 316 17.07 21.90 -10.71
CA LEU A 316 16.77 22.60 -11.95
C LEU A 316 18.08 23.23 -12.43
N PRO A 317 18.49 23.05 -13.70
CA PRO A 317 19.56 23.87 -14.25
C PRO A 317 19.10 25.33 -14.19
N ARG A 318 19.46 26.04 -13.11
CA ARG A 318 19.54 27.49 -13.15
C ARG A 318 20.72 27.77 -14.06
N ASN A 319 20.41 28.25 -15.26
CA ASN A 319 21.35 28.58 -16.31
C ASN A 319 21.90 27.34 -17.03
N ALA A 320 21.16 26.86 -18.03
CA ALA A 320 21.87 26.56 -19.26
C ALA A 320 22.53 27.87 -19.69
N PRO A 321 23.85 27.95 -19.90
CA PRO A 321 24.42 29.13 -20.51
C PRO A 321 23.72 29.27 -21.86
N VAL A 322 23.05 30.40 -22.07
CA VAL A 322 22.70 30.84 -23.41
C VAL A 322 24.03 30.87 -24.16
N ARG A 323 24.25 29.89 -25.04
CA ARG A 323 25.27 30.05 -26.08
C ARG A 323 24.78 31.21 -26.93
N HIS A 324 25.24 32.41 -26.59
CA HIS A 324 25.40 33.44 -27.60
C HIS A 324 26.52 32.93 -28.49
N ASP A 325 26.17 32.33 -29.63
CA ASP A 325 27.08 32.33 -30.77
C ASP A 325 27.19 33.79 -31.23
N PRO A 326 28.37 34.43 -31.16
CA PRO A 326 28.58 35.74 -31.73
C PRO A 326 29.28 35.53 -33.08
N GLU A 327 28.59 35.00 -34.09
CA GLU A 327 29.19 34.92 -35.42
C GLU A 327 28.15 34.70 -36.52
N HIS A 328 27.30 35.71 -36.75
CA HIS A 328 26.85 36.11 -38.09
C HIS A 328 26.02 37.37 -37.97
N ASN A 329 26.69 38.52 -38.09
CA ASN A 329 26.07 39.79 -38.41
C ASN A 329 27.11 40.58 -39.21
N GLU A 330 27.24 40.26 -40.50
CA GLU A 330 27.81 41.19 -41.46
C GLU A 330 26.70 42.13 -41.92
N PRO A 331 26.85 43.45 -41.75
CA PRO A 331 26.10 44.42 -42.51
C PRO A 331 27.03 44.97 -43.59
N GLU A 332 26.89 44.52 -44.84
CA GLU A 332 27.55 45.18 -45.96
C GLU A 332 26.52 45.96 -46.77
N ARG A 333 26.53 47.29 -46.60
CA ARG A 333 26.16 48.29 -47.62
C ARG A 333 26.37 49.72 -47.12
N THR A 334 27.36 50.39 -47.72
CA THR A 334 27.42 51.79 -48.21
C THR A 334 28.89 52.02 -48.65
N GLU A 335 29.29 52.69 -49.73
CA GLU A 335 28.69 53.53 -50.77
C GLU A 335 29.77 53.75 -51.88
N PRO A 336 29.48 54.43 -53.01
CA PRO A 336 30.31 54.45 -54.21
C PRO A 336 31.41 55.53 -54.20
N ALA A 337 32.48 55.33 -54.99
CA ALA A 337 33.34 56.42 -55.44
C ALA A 337 33.91 56.14 -56.83
N ASP A 338 33.63 57.11 -57.69
CA ASP A 338 34.02 57.34 -59.07
C ASP A 338 35.56 57.49 -59.22
N ASN A 339 36.12 56.95 -60.30
CA ASN A 339 37.39 57.38 -60.89
C ASN A 339 37.57 56.72 -62.28
N ALA A 340 37.26 57.49 -63.33
CA ALA A 340 37.67 57.27 -64.71
C ALA A 340 39.12 57.80 -64.96
N PRO A 341 39.65 57.82 -66.20
CA PRO A 341 39.75 56.78 -67.24
C PRO A 341 41.22 56.57 -67.71
N ALA A 342 41.49 55.59 -68.59
CA ALA A 342 42.32 55.71 -69.83
C ALA A 342 42.89 54.36 -70.34
N THR A 343 42.61 54.07 -71.62
CA THR A 343 43.52 53.53 -72.67
C THR A 343 44.08 52.10 -72.51
N THR A 344 44.30 51.25 -73.51
CA THR A 344 44.05 51.13 -74.96
C THR A 344 44.49 49.70 -75.32
N ASP A 345 44.07 49.22 -76.49
CA ASP A 345 44.76 48.26 -77.36
C ASP A 345 44.50 46.73 -77.23
N LEU A 346 43.99 46.25 -78.38
CA LEU A 346 44.04 44.94 -79.06
C LEU A 346 42.97 43.89 -78.77
#